data_AF-A0A183FDF4-F1
#
_entry.id   AF-A0A183FDF4-F1
#
_cell.length_a   1.000
_cell.length_b   1.000
_cell.length_c   1.000
_cell.angle_alpha   90.00
_cell.angle_beta   90.00
_cell.angle_gamma   90.00
#
_symmetry.space_group_name_H-M   'P 1'
#
loop_
_entity.id
_entity.type
_entity.pdbx_description
1 polymer ?
#
loop_
_entity_poly.entity_id
_entity_poly.type
_entity_poly.pdbx_seq_one_letter_code
_entity_poly.pdbx_strand_id
1 'polypeptide(L)'
;MAAAADVGSSLSGFEYTIDKTWDGLPVDHDPIHVKMKWHFAKQRGKPHKRVIRVSFEAPLFDDPEAPPDPPGILPGLWEYEVVEFFFANSRDQYIEVEVGPHGHWLCLLFDGIRKPFNNGEELELEITNKFVGSVWHCEFELPLAYLPGNITKFNSFAIHGTGSERVYEALNPVTDGNYKDTLPRTTTGLNLLINSTWNSLPIEHPISIHLQWKDSEKAINKYLYNNPPAPNHTAGATPMLYNYEVLEIFIANDKDQYLEMELGPNQQWLCLFLDGERNSFNTGEYLQLSVWNRVDGNKWIGEADIPLAYLPANVSRINAYEIHNEGDERIYEAMNPTPLGRYQLTLSLAIALECAALSTPRHIVGLNRPRKIELLFKKDVTSSFQGPDFHRLQYFANFDPLLIIPEDYYSKYKPYLDGRYGDLWAGHY
;
A
#
# COMPACT_ATOMS: atom_id res chain seq x y z
N MET A 1 -48.23 -35.31 -4.83
CA MET A 1 -47.26 -34.47 -4.09
C MET A 1 -46.96 -33.28 -4.99
N ALA A 2 -46.96 -32.05 -4.47
CA ALA A 2 -46.58 -30.90 -5.29
C ALA A 2 -45.06 -30.91 -5.52
N ALA A 3 -44.61 -30.53 -6.72
CA ALA A 3 -43.22 -30.16 -6.92
C ALA A 3 -42.94 -28.89 -6.11
N ALA A 4 -41.91 -28.90 -5.25
CA ALA A 4 -41.39 -27.67 -4.69
C ALA A 4 -40.83 -26.85 -5.87
N ALA A 5 -41.48 -25.72 -6.18
CA ALA A 5 -41.04 -24.84 -7.25
C ALA A 5 -39.58 -24.44 -7.02
N ASP A 6 -38.80 -24.42 -8.09
CA ASP A 6 -37.41 -23.98 -7.99
C ASP A 6 -37.42 -22.48 -7.70
N VAL A 7 -37.01 -22.10 -6.49
CA VAL A 7 -36.89 -20.70 -6.08
C VAL A 7 -35.59 -20.18 -6.69
N GLY A 8 -35.61 -19.98 -8.01
CA GLY A 8 -34.61 -19.23 -8.73
C GLY A 8 -34.45 -17.88 -8.03
N SER A 9 -33.25 -17.61 -7.55
CA SER A 9 -33.05 -16.58 -6.55
C SER A 9 -33.38 -15.20 -7.11
N SER A 10 -34.16 -14.41 -6.38
CA SER A 10 -34.51 -13.04 -6.77
C SER A 10 -33.37 -12.03 -6.61
N LEU A 11 -32.12 -12.50 -6.46
CA LEU A 11 -30.94 -11.64 -6.39
C LEU A 11 -30.64 -11.12 -7.79
N SER A 12 -30.40 -9.82 -7.92
CA SER A 12 -30.11 -9.18 -9.21
C SER A 12 -28.82 -9.69 -9.88
N GLY A 13 -27.88 -10.15 -9.06
CA GLY A 13 -26.47 -10.12 -9.38
C GLY A 13 -25.82 -8.79 -9.00
N PHE A 14 -24.50 -8.78 -9.04
CA PHE A 14 -23.65 -7.60 -8.88
C PHE A 14 -22.88 -7.41 -10.19
N GLU A 15 -22.94 -6.22 -10.78
CA GLU A 15 -22.37 -5.93 -12.09
C GLU A 15 -21.60 -4.60 -12.00
N TYR A 16 -20.38 -4.58 -12.53
CA TYR A 16 -19.48 -3.42 -12.45
C TYR A 16 -18.58 -3.34 -13.69
N THR A 17 -17.71 -2.34 -13.74
CA THR A 17 -16.73 -2.15 -14.82
C THR A 17 -15.43 -1.64 -14.24
N ILE A 18 -14.30 -2.15 -14.75
CA ILE A 18 -12.98 -1.58 -14.52
C ILE A 18 -12.71 -0.67 -15.72
N ASP A 19 -12.71 0.64 -15.48
CA ASP A 19 -12.55 1.72 -16.46
C ASP A 19 -11.38 2.65 -16.11
N LYS A 20 -10.55 2.28 -15.12
CA LYS A 20 -9.48 3.11 -14.55
C LYS A 20 -8.23 2.32 -14.19
N THR A 21 -7.09 2.99 -14.29
CA THR A 21 -5.83 2.59 -13.68
C THR A 21 -5.92 2.58 -12.15
N TRP A 22 -4.97 1.90 -11.49
CA TRP A 22 -4.83 1.82 -10.03
C TRP A 22 -4.72 3.19 -9.33
N ASP A 23 -4.22 4.22 -10.01
CA ASP A 23 -4.11 5.61 -9.53
C ASP A 23 -5.30 6.50 -9.95
N GLY A 24 -6.24 5.95 -10.72
CA GLY A 24 -7.55 6.54 -10.99
C GLY A 24 -7.70 7.29 -12.32
N LEU A 25 -6.67 7.25 -13.18
CA LEU A 25 -6.76 7.75 -14.56
C LEU A 25 -7.66 6.82 -15.40
N PRO A 26 -8.35 7.30 -16.44
CA PRO A 26 -9.07 6.42 -17.38
C PRO A 26 -8.11 5.48 -18.12
N VAL A 27 -8.58 4.27 -18.44
CA VAL A 27 -7.91 3.36 -19.39
C VAL A 27 -8.03 3.87 -20.84
N ASP A 28 -7.13 3.43 -21.73
CA ASP A 28 -7.10 3.82 -23.15
C ASP A 28 -7.62 2.73 -24.12
N HIS A 29 -8.07 1.60 -23.58
CA HIS A 29 -8.71 0.47 -24.28
C HIS A 29 -10.19 0.30 -23.87
N ASP A 30 -10.86 -0.71 -24.41
CA ASP A 30 -12.21 -1.07 -23.99
C ASP A 30 -12.22 -1.51 -22.50
N PRO A 31 -13.12 -0.95 -21.65
CA PRO A 31 -13.20 -1.31 -20.22
C PRO A 31 -13.62 -2.76 -19.96
N ILE A 32 -13.11 -3.35 -18.86
CA ILE A 32 -13.45 -4.72 -18.47
C ILE A 32 -14.81 -4.75 -17.78
N HIS A 33 -15.79 -5.43 -18.38
CA HIS A 33 -17.15 -5.54 -17.86
C HIS A 33 -17.34 -6.84 -17.08
N VAL A 34 -17.63 -6.75 -15.76
CA VAL A 34 -17.78 -7.91 -14.88
C VAL A 34 -19.22 -8.08 -14.40
N LYS A 35 -19.69 -9.33 -14.41
CA LYS A 35 -21.01 -9.76 -13.92
C LYS A 35 -20.83 -10.92 -12.94
N MET A 36 -21.39 -10.78 -11.74
CA MET A 36 -21.38 -11.79 -10.68
C MET A 36 -22.80 -12.21 -10.31
N LYS A 37 -23.08 -13.52 -10.23
CA LYS A 37 -24.41 -14.06 -9.87
C LYS A 37 -24.31 -15.29 -8.98
N TRP A 38 -25.21 -15.38 -8.00
CA TRP A 38 -25.43 -16.61 -7.23
C TRP A 38 -25.81 -17.77 -8.15
N HIS A 39 -25.16 -18.91 -7.97
CA HIS A 39 -25.53 -20.16 -8.62
C HIS A 39 -25.63 -21.31 -7.61
N PHE A 40 -26.79 -21.97 -7.62
CA PHE A 40 -27.09 -23.14 -6.80
C PHE A 40 -27.47 -24.32 -7.69
N ALA A 41 -26.82 -25.47 -7.48
CA ALA A 41 -27.20 -26.71 -8.15
C ALA A 41 -27.25 -27.90 -7.17
N LYS A 42 -28.44 -28.53 -7.08
CA LYS A 42 -28.64 -29.76 -6.30
C LYS A 42 -27.98 -30.94 -7.00
N GLN A 43 -26.80 -31.33 -6.55
CA GLN A 43 -26.14 -32.54 -7.03
C GLN A 43 -26.66 -33.77 -6.26
N ARG A 44 -26.95 -34.87 -6.96
CA ARG A 44 -27.41 -36.14 -6.34
C ARG A 44 -26.20 -37.00 -5.99
N GLY A 45 -26.07 -37.38 -4.71
CA GLY A 45 -24.94 -38.19 -4.23
C GLY A 45 -23.61 -37.44 -4.13
N LYS A 46 -23.63 -36.10 -4.25
CA LYS A 46 -22.51 -35.19 -4.03
C LYS A 46 -22.99 -33.99 -3.20
N PRO A 47 -22.10 -33.24 -2.55
CA PRO A 47 -22.41 -31.92 -1.99
C PRO A 47 -23.08 -31.01 -3.02
N HIS A 48 -24.03 -30.19 -2.60
CA HIS A 48 -24.72 -29.27 -3.51
C HIS A 48 -23.81 -28.10 -3.87
N LYS A 49 -23.79 -27.70 -5.14
CA LYS A 49 -22.96 -26.59 -5.63
C LYS A 49 -23.54 -25.27 -5.13
N ARG A 50 -22.69 -24.42 -4.55
CA ARG A 50 -23.00 -23.14 -3.92
C ARG A 50 -21.89 -22.15 -4.27
N VAL A 51 -22.05 -21.46 -5.38
CA VAL A 51 -20.96 -20.67 -5.98
C VAL A 51 -21.46 -19.29 -6.40
N ILE A 52 -20.55 -18.33 -6.47
CA ILE A 52 -20.73 -17.12 -7.28
C ILE A 52 -20.18 -17.49 -8.67
N ARG A 53 -21.04 -17.44 -9.68
CA ARG A 53 -20.60 -17.37 -11.08
C ARG A 53 -20.10 -15.96 -11.33
N VAL A 54 -18.82 -15.85 -11.69
CA VAL A 54 -18.20 -14.62 -12.17
C VAL A 54 -18.01 -14.80 -13.66
N SER A 55 -18.49 -13.84 -14.46
CA SER A 55 -18.33 -13.82 -15.90
C SER A 55 -17.91 -12.42 -16.34
N PHE A 56 -16.90 -12.30 -17.18
CA PHE A 56 -16.42 -11.02 -17.67
C PHE A 56 -15.95 -11.07 -19.12
N GLU A 57 -15.90 -9.87 -19.72
CA GLU A 57 -15.33 -9.62 -21.04
C GLU A 57 -14.25 -8.56 -20.89
N ALA A 58 -13.04 -8.86 -21.37
CA ALA A 58 -11.84 -8.03 -21.31
C ALA A 58 -11.15 -8.01 -22.68
N PRO A 59 -10.31 -7.00 -23.00
CA PRO A 59 -9.29 -7.16 -24.03
C PRO A 59 -8.38 -8.34 -23.66
N LEU A 60 -7.84 -9.03 -24.67
CA LEU A 60 -6.69 -9.94 -24.52
C LEU A 60 -5.44 -9.16 -24.89
N PHE A 61 -4.49 -9.03 -23.96
CA PHE A 61 -3.23 -8.33 -24.18
C PHE A 61 -2.10 -9.29 -24.60
N ASP A 62 -2.05 -10.49 -24.01
CA ASP A 62 -1.02 -11.53 -24.18
C ASP A 62 0.42 -11.03 -23.92
N ASP A 63 0.55 -10.03 -23.03
CA ASP A 63 1.82 -9.48 -22.51
C ASP A 63 1.79 -9.49 -20.96
N PRO A 64 2.70 -10.23 -20.29
CA PRO A 64 3.66 -11.17 -20.88
C PRO A 64 2.99 -12.38 -21.55
N GLU A 65 3.77 -13.09 -22.37
CA GLU A 65 3.39 -14.39 -22.94
C GLU A 65 2.85 -15.35 -21.85
N ALA A 66 1.95 -16.24 -22.27
CA ALA A 66 1.32 -17.27 -21.44
C ALA A 66 2.29 -17.98 -20.46
N PRO A 67 1.86 -18.30 -19.23
CA PRO A 67 2.65 -19.13 -18.31
C PRO A 67 3.07 -20.46 -18.96
N PRO A 68 4.31 -20.94 -18.71
CA PRO A 68 4.81 -22.17 -19.31
C PRO A 68 4.16 -23.45 -18.74
N ASP A 69 3.54 -23.33 -17.58
CA ASP A 69 2.82 -24.41 -16.88
C ASP A 69 1.46 -24.70 -17.53
N PRO A 70 0.92 -25.92 -17.42
CA PRO A 70 -0.42 -26.24 -17.91
C PRO A 70 -1.51 -25.47 -17.13
N PRO A 71 -2.71 -25.28 -17.72
CA PRO A 71 -3.83 -24.62 -17.04
C PRO A 71 -4.18 -25.32 -15.72
N GLY A 72 -4.23 -24.55 -14.63
CA GLY A 72 -4.35 -25.05 -13.27
C GLY A 72 -4.06 -23.97 -12.23
N ILE A 73 -3.85 -24.38 -10.97
CA ILE A 73 -3.39 -23.50 -9.89
C ILE A 73 -1.96 -23.03 -10.20
N LEU A 74 -1.72 -21.71 -10.21
CA LEU A 74 -0.42 -21.10 -10.49
C LEU A 74 -0.03 -20.05 -9.44
N PRO A 75 0.86 -20.38 -8.48
CA PRO A 75 1.49 -19.40 -7.61
C PRO A 75 2.28 -18.35 -8.42
N GLY A 76 2.03 -17.06 -8.20
CA GLY A 76 2.67 -15.98 -8.96
C GLY A 76 1.95 -15.59 -10.26
N LEU A 77 0.67 -15.92 -10.40
CA LEU A 77 -0.13 -15.54 -11.57
C LEU A 77 -0.23 -14.01 -11.76
N TRP A 78 -0.16 -13.22 -10.67
CA TRP A 78 -0.01 -11.75 -10.69
C TRP A 78 1.21 -11.20 -11.46
N GLU A 79 2.18 -12.02 -11.88
CA GLU A 79 3.28 -11.62 -12.77
C GLU A 79 2.85 -11.60 -14.26
N TYR A 80 1.71 -12.21 -14.60
CA TYR A 80 1.20 -12.38 -15.97
C TYR A 80 0.03 -11.43 -16.30
N GLU A 81 -0.67 -11.66 -17.42
CA GLU A 81 -2.00 -11.07 -17.64
C GLU A 81 -3.02 -11.74 -16.72
N VAL A 82 -3.71 -10.95 -15.89
CA VAL A 82 -4.60 -11.44 -14.83
C VAL A 82 -5.77 -10.50 -14.59
N VAL A 83 -6.92 -11.04 -14.18
CA VAL A 83 -8.00 -10.30 -13.52
C VAL A 83 -8.19 -10.83 -12.11
N GLU A 84 -8.28 -9.93 -11.15
CA GLU A 84 -8.26 -10.22 -9.72
C GLU A 84 -9.57 -9.81 -9.03
N PHE A 85 -9.99 -10.57 -8.02
CA PHE A 85 -11.22 -10.35 -7.26
C PHE A 85 -10.97 -10.53 -5.76
N PHE A 86 -11.29 -9.52 -4.97
CA PHE A 86 -11.06 -9.50 -3.53
C PHE A 86 -12.36 -9.33 -2.75
N PHE A 87 -12.64 -10.25 -1.83
CA PHE A 87 -13.82 -10.19 -0.95
C PHE A 87 -13.37 -10.18 0.51
N ALA A 88 -13.69 -9.10 1.24
CA ALA A 88 -13.21 -8.88 2.61
C ALA A 88 -14.34 -8.63 3.63
N ASN A 89 -14.11 -9.02 4.88
CA ASN A 89 -15.03 -8.77 6.00
C ASN A 89 -14.55 -7.66 6.94
N SER A 90 -15.29 -7.42 8.03
CA SER A 90 -14.99 -6.40 9.05
C SER A 90 -13.85 -6.75 10.01
N ARG A 91 -13.22 -7.93 9.88
CA ARG A 91 -12.08 -8.39 10.69
C ARG A 91 -10.74 -8.25 9.96
N ASP A 92 -10.71 -7.49 8.86
CA ASP A 92 -9.59 -7.38 7.92
C ASP A 92 -9.15 -8.76 7.34
N GLN A 93 -10.08 -9.73 7.30
CA GLN A 93 -9.91 -11.03 6.62
C GLN A 93 -10.46 -10.97 5.20
N TYR A 94 -9.80 -11.63 4.26
CA TYR A 94 -10.19 -11.61 2.86
C TYR A 94 -9.75 -12.85 2.08
N ILE A 95 -10.42 -13.08 0.97
CA ILE A 95 -9.90 -13.90 -0.13
C ILE A 95 -9.45 -13.00 -1.27
N GLU A 96 -8.40 -13.43 -1.95
CA GLU A 96 -7.88 -12.97 -3.23
C GLU A 96 -8.09 -14.10 -4.24
N VAL A 97 -8.62 -13.76 -5.43
CA VAL A 97 -8.87 -14.70 -6.52
C VAL A 97 -8.29 -14.12 -7.80
N GLU A 98 -7.27 -14.76 -8.35
CA GLU A 98 -6.62 -14.40 -9.62
C GLU A 98 -7.08 -15.38 -10.70
N VAL A 99 -7.37 -14.90 -11.91
CA VAL A 99 -7.58 -15.74 -13.10
C VAL A 99 -6.88 -15.15 -14.31
N GLY A 100 -6.22 -15.99 -15.11
CA GLY A 100 -5.52 -15.60 -16.35
C GLY A 100 -6.23 -16.08 -17.62
N PRO A 101 -5.96 -15.48 -18.79
CA PRO A 101 -6.59 -15.83 -20.06
C PRO A 101 -6.31 -17.28 -20.50
N HIS A 102 -5.14 -17.81 -20.14
CA HIS A 102 -4.70 -19.16 -20.53
C HIS A 102 -5.28 -20.30 -19.66
N GLY A 103 -6.15 -19.97 -18.69
CA GLY A 103 -6.89 -20.94 -17.88
C GLY A 103 -6.22 -21.28 -16.55
N HIS A 104 -5.19 -20.53 -16.17
CA HIS A 104 -4.60 -20.54 -14.84
C HIS A 104 -5.44 -19.74 -13.84
N TRP A 105 -5.35 -20.10 -12.56
CA TRP A 105 -5.93 -19.34 -11.46
C TRP A 105 -5.08 -19.42 -10.19
N LEU A 106 -5.34 -18.53 -9.24
CA LEU A 106 -4.89 -18.66 -7.86
C LEU A 106 -6.00 -18.21 -6.90
N CYS A 107 -6.02 -18.76 -5.70
CA CYS A 107 -6.93 -18.35 -4.62
C CYS A 107 -6.13 -18.34 -3.33
N LEU A 108 -6.14 -17.24 -2.58
CA LEU A 108 -5.37 -17.08 -1.34
C LEU A 108 -6.29 -16.62 -0.21
N LEU A 109 -6.19 -17.24 0.98
CA LEU A 109 -7.02 -16.91 2.15
C LEU A 109 -6.19 -16.23 3.23
N PHE A 110 -6.66 -15.06 3.71
CA PHE A 110 -5.89 -14.17 4.59
C PHE A 110 -6.60 -13.87 5.91
N ASP A 111 -5.83 -13.92 7.00
CA ASP A 111 -6.24 -13.50 8.34
C ASP A 111 -5.50 -12.21 8.75
N GLY A 112 -5.90 -11.11 8.12
CA GLY A 112 -5.23 -9.82 8.18
C GLY A 112 -4.42 -9.50 6.91
N ILE A 113 -4.19 -8.20 6.70
CA ILE A 113 -3.47 -7.65 5.54
C ILE A 113 -2.11 -8.35 5.32
N ARG A 114 -1.91 -8.93 4.12
CA ARG A 114 -0.70 -9.68 3.72
C ARG A 114 -0.30 -10.81 4.69
N LYS A 115 -1.27 -11.45 5.34
CA LYS A 115 -1.10 -12.66 6.18
C LYS A 115 -1.89 -13.86 5.61
N PRO A 116 -1.40 -14.51 4.54
CA PRO A 116 -2.03 -15.72 4.03
C PRO A 116 -1.86 -16.84 5.06
N PHE A 117 -2.95 -17.55 5.37
CA PHE A 117 -2.92 -18.78 6.17
C PHE A 117 -3.19 -20.02 5.29
N ASN A 118 -3.77 -19.81 4.10
CA ASN A 118 -3.83 -20.80 3.02
C ASN A 118 -3.19 -20.19 1.76
N ASN A 119 -2.30 -20.95 1.10
CA ASN A 119 -1.51 -20.51 -0.05
C ASN A 119 -2.04 -21.04 -1.40
N GLY A 120 -3.26 -21.58 -1.45
CA GLY A 120 -4.00 -21.86 -2.67
C GLY A 120 -3.75 -23.22 -3.32
N GLU A 121 -2.84 -24.05 -2.78
CA GLU A 121 -2.44 -25.34 -3.37
C GLU A 121 -3.61 -26.34 -3.54
N GLU A 122 -4.70 -26.20 -2.76
CA GLU A 122 -5.91 -27.02 -2.86
C GLU A 122 -7.18 -26.29 -3.34
N LEU A 123 -7.07 -25.01 -3.73
CA LEU A 123 -8.24 -24.15 -4.02
C LEU A 123 -8.64 -24.16 -5.50
N GLU A 124 -9.19 -25.31 -5.91
CA GLU A 124 -9.74 -25.64 -7.23
C GLU A 124 -10.92 -24.74 -7.67
N LEU A 125 -10.79 -24.09 -8.84
CA LEU A 125 -11.88 -23.38 -9.53
C LEU A 125 -12.38 -24.16 -10.76
N GLU A 126 -13.69 -24.09 -11.01
CA GLU A 126 -14.27 -24.50 -12.29
C GLU A 126 -14.30 -23.26 -13.21
N ILE A 127 -13.31 -23.12 -14.10
CA ILE A 127 -13.09 -21.99 -15.03
C ILE A 127 -13.29 -22.39 -16.50
N THR A 128 -13.66 -21.44 -17.36
CA THR A 128 -13.75 -21.58 -18.82
C THR A 128 -13.42 -20.25 -19.50
N ASN A 129 -12.35 -20.24 -20.31
CA ASN A 129 -11.96 -19.10 -21.14
C ASN A 129 -12.29 -19.33 -22.61
N LYS A 130 -12.63 -18.27 -23.33
CA LYS A 130 -12.95 -18.28 -24.76
C LYS A 130 -12.55 -16.94 -25.38
N PHE A 131 -11.78 -16.99 -26.47
CA PHE A 131 -11.40 -15.80 -27.24
C PHE A 131 -12.36 -15.56 -28.42
N VAL A 132 -12.68 -14.30 -28.70
CA VAL A 132 -13.45 -13.86 -29.88
C VAL A 132 -12.78 -12.64 -30.48
N GLY A 133 -11.94 -12.85 -31.50
CA GLY A 133 -11.01 -11.80 -31.94
C GLY A 133 -9.99 -11.52 -30.82
N SER A 134 -9.83 -10.25 -30.47
CA SER A 134 -8.99 -9.79 -29.35
C SER A 134 -9.75 -9.61 -28.03
N VAL A 135 -10.94 -10.22 -27.88
CA VAL A 135 -11.72 -10.20 -26.63
C VAL A 135 -11.58 -11.54 -25.92
N TRP A 136 -11.12 -11.49 -24.66
CA TRP A 136 -11.15 -12.59 -23.71
C TRP A 136 -12.48 -12.59 -22.98
N HIS A 137 -13.26 -13.66 -23.15
CA HIS A 137 -14.43 -13.96 -22.32
C HIS A 137 -14.05 -15.02 -21.28
N CYS A 138 -14.31 -14.75 -20.01
CA CYS A 138 -14.11 -15.69 -18.90
C CYS A 138 -15.46 -16.00 -18.23
N GLU A 139 -15.68 -17.26 -17.83
CA GLU A 139 -16.62 -17.62 -16.77
C GLU A 139 -15.93 -18.56 -15.77
N PHE A 140 -16.05 -18.27 -14.47
CA PHE A 140 -15.61 -19.17 -13.40
C PHE A 140 -16.59 -19.22 -12.22
N GLU A 141 -16.49 -20.29 -11.41
CA GLU A 141 -17.38 -20.56 -10.28
C GLU A 141 -16.65 -20.58 -8.93
N LEU A 142 -16.68 -19.45 -8.22
CA LEU A 142 -16.09 -19.26 -6.89
C LEU A 142 -16.97 -19.91 -5.79
N PRO A 143 -16.50 -20.91 -5.04
CA PRO A 143 -17.25 -21.51 -3.93
C PRO A 143 -17.49 -20.54 -2.77
N LEU A 144 -18.73 -20.47 -2.27
CA LEU A 144 -19.03 -19.66 -1.08
C LEU A 144 -18.29 -20.13 0.19
N ALA A 145 -17.80 -21.38 0.21
CA ALA A 145 -16.97 -21.93 1.29
C ALA A 145 -15.56 -21.31 1.34
N TYR A 146 -15.09 -20.72 0.24
CA TYR A 146 -13.78 -20.04 0.20
C TYR A 146 -13.85 -18.63 0.81
N LEU A 147 -15.02 -17.99 0.78
CA LEU A 147 -15.23 -16.64 1.29
C LEU A 147 -15.09 -16.55 2.82
N PRO A 148 -14.55 -15.45 3.37
CA PRO A 148 -14.63 -15.18 4.79
C PRO A 148 -16.09 -15.09 5.29
N GLY A 149 -16.28 -15.32 6.60
CA GLY A 149 -17.57 -15.07 7.25
C GLY A 149 -17.96 -13.59 7.15
N ASN A 150 -19.20 -13.33 6.70
CA ASN A 150 -19.82 -12.00 6.60
C ASN A 150 -18.97 -10.95 5.84
N ILE A 151 -18.67 -11.21 4.56
CA ILE A 151 -18.02 -10.21 3.70
C ILE A 151 -18.89 -8.94 3.55
N THR A 152 -18.23 -7.78 3.51
CA THR A 152 -18.87 -6.46 3.42
C THR A 152 -18.15 -5.51 2.46
N LYS A 153 -16.91 -5.80 2.09
CA LYS A 153 -16.09 -5.00 1.18
C LYS A 153 -15.66 -5.82 -0.04
N PHE A 154 -15.47 -5.13 -1.16
CA PHE A 154 -15.04 -5.71 -2.42
C PHE A 154 -14.04 -4.81 -3.15
N ASN A 155 -13.09 -5.41 -3.86
CA ASN A 155 -12.39 -4.74 -4.96
C ASN A 155 -12.03 -5.74 -6.07
N SER A 156 -11.63 -5.21 -7.21
CA SER A 156 -11.20 -6.02 -8.36
C SER A 156 -10.20 -5.21 -9.19
N PHE A 157 -9.22 -5.91 -9.74
CA PHE A 157 -8.10 -5.34 -10.48
C PHE A 157 -7.90 -6.10 -11.79
N ALA A 158 -7.13 -5.51 -12.70
CA ALA A 158 -6.53 -6.23 -13.81
C ALA A 158 -5.07 -5.79 -13.96
N ILE A 159 -4.21 -6.68 -14.45
CA ILE A 159 -2.80 -6.40 -14.71
C ILE A 159 -2.43 -7.00 -16.06
N HIS A 160 -1.69 -6.24 -16.87
CA HIS A 160 -1.13 -6.64 -18.17
C HIS A 160 0.10 -5.80 -18.49
N GLY A 161 0.83 -6.15 -19.55
CA GLY A 161 2.04 -5.44 -19.97
C GLY A 161 3.28 -5.84 -19.16
N THR A 162 4.46 -5.59 -19.72
CA THR A 162 5.75 -5.91 -19.07
C THR A 162 6.65 -4.69 -18.80
N GLY A 163 7.47 -4.81 -17.75
CA GLY A 163 8.53 -3.84 -17.44
C GLY A 163 8.01 -2.44 -17.11
N SER A 164 8.36 -1.45 -17.93
CA SER A 164 7.86 -0.07 -17.80
C SER A 164 6.44 0.11 -18.31
N GLU A 165 5.97 -0.78 -19.19
CA GLU A 165 4.64 -0.73 -19.80
C GLU A 165 3.63 -1.60 -19.04
N ARG A 166 3.98 -2.13 -17.86
CA ARG A 166 3.07 -2.92 -17.02
C ARG A 166 1.96 -2.03 -16.45
N VAL A 167 0.76 -2.20 -16.99
CA VAL A 167 -0.47 -1.50 -16.60
C VAL A 167 -1.11 -2.22 -15.41
N TYR A 168 -1.67 -1.42 -14.50
CA TYR A 168 -2.39 -1.88 -13.33
C TYR A 168 -3.72 -1.13 -13.29
N GLU A 169 -4.84 -1.86 -13.31
CA GLU A 169 -6.21 -1.33 -13.34
C GLU A 169 -6.98 -1.66 -12.06
N ALA A 170 -8.00 -0.87 -11.73
CA ALA A 170 -8.78 -1.03 -10.50
C ALA A 170 -10.23 -0.56 -10.64
N LEU A 171 -11.17 -1.38 -10.14
CA LEU A 171 -12.56 -0.95 -9.90
C LEU A 171 -12.60 0.22 -8.89
N ASN A 172 -11.87 0.08 -7.78
CA ASN A 172 -11.63 1.15 -6.82
C ASN A 172 -10.13 1.43 -6.76
N PRO A 173 -9.65 2.55 -7.36
CA PRO A 173 -8.26 2.96 -7.32
C PRO A 173 -7.64 2.97 -5.91
N VAL A 174 -6.39 2.54 -5.84
CA VAL A 174 -5.62 2.30 -4.62
C VAL A 174 -4.73 3.50 -4.27
N THR A 175 -5.25 4.69 -4.54
CA THR A 175 -4.59 5.99 -4.31
C THR A 175 -5.10 6.65 -3.03
N ASP A 176 -4.19 7.29 -2.29
CA ASP A 176 -4.46 8.01 -1.05
C ASP A 176 -5.22 9.34 -1.30
N GLY A 177 -5.37 9.76 -2.56
CA GLY A 177 -6.29 10.84 -2.93
C GLY A 177 -6.03 11.59 -4.24
N ASN A 178 -4.97 11.29 -4.99
CA ASN A 178 -4.47 12.17 -6.07
C ASN A 178 -5.10 11.98 -7.46
N TYR A 179 -6.40 11.66 -7.54
CA TYR A 179 -7.18 11.97 -8.74
C TYR A 179 -8.59 12.50 -8.45
N LYS A 180 -8.74 13.82 -8.59
CA LYS A 180 -10.00 14.47 -8.97
C LYS A 180 -9.69 15.53 -10.01
N ASP A 181 -10.34 15.43 -11.16
CA ASP A 181 -10.17 16.37 -12.25
C ASP A 181 -10.93 17.67 -11.98
N THR A 182 -10.37 18.52 -11.11
CA THR A 182 -10.63 19.98 -11.01
C THR A 182 -9.68 20.63 -9.99
N LEU A 183 -8.71 21.41 -10.49
CA LEU A 183 -7.88 22.31 -9.66
C LEU A 183 -8.78 23.37 -8.96
N PRO A 184 -8.51 23.74 -7.69
CA PRO A 184 -7.25 24.40 -7.33
C PRO A 184 -6.51 23.88 -6.08
N ARG A 185 -5.22 24.26 -6.03
CA ARG A 185 -4.21 23.92 -5.01
C ARG A 185 -4.63 24.26 -3.57
N THR A 186 -4.36 23.35 -2.63
CA THR A 186 -3.33 23.50 -1.57
C THR A 186 -3.18 22.21 -0.75
N THR A 187 -2.02 21.56 -0.82
CA THR A 187 -1.60 20.51 0.12
C THR A 187 -0.30 20.99 0.77
N THR A 188 -0.30 21.21 2.08
CA THR A 188 0.82 21.88 2.76
C THR A 188 1.82 20.87 3.32
N GLY A 189 2.93 20.67 2.62
CA GLY A 189 4.13 20.05 3.19
C GLY A 189 4.81 20.96 4.21
N LEU A 190 5.53 20.38 5.16
CA LEU A 190 6.31 21.09 6.16
C LEU A 190 7.73 21.32 5.64
N ASN A 191 8.03 22.57 5.30
CA ASN A 191 9.37 22.99 4.91
C ASN A 191 10.19 23.34 6.15
N LEU A 192 11.24 22.58 6.41
CA LEU A 192 12.34 22.97 7.28
C LEU A 192 13.39 23.71 6.45
N LEU A 193 14.14 24.59 7.10
CA LEU A 193 15.26 25.29 6.50
C LEU A 193 16.39 25.39 7.53
N ILE A 194 17.51 24.72 7.26
CA ILE A 194 18.77 24.99 7.95
C ILE A 194 19.37 26.23 7.26
N ASN A 195 19.46 27.33 7.99
CA ASN A 195 20.02 28.61 7.52
C ASN A 195 20.96 29.26 8.55
N SER A 196 21.36 28.50 9.57
CA SER A 196 22.25 28.97 10.62
C SER A 196 23.13 27.85 11.16
N THR A 197 24.31 28.20 11.66
CA THR A 197 25.13 27.33 12.50
C THR A 197 24.37 26.97 13.78
N TRP A 198 24.79 25.90 14.47
CA TRP A 198 24.22 25.46 15.75
C TRP A 198 24.09 26.56 16.83
N ASN A 199 24.89 27.63 16.73
CA ASN A 199 24.95 28.79 17.62
C ASN A 199 24.41 30.10 16.97
N SER A 200 23.50 29.98 15.99
CA SER A 200 22.74 31.09 15.36
C SER A 200 23.54 32.08 14.49
N LEU A 201 24.71 31.71 13.97
CA LEU A 201 25.41 32.51 12.95
C LEU A 201 24.85 32.16 11.56
N PRO A 202 24.69 33.12 10.62
CA PRO A 202 24.20 32.84 9.27
C PRO A 202 25.24 32.04 8.45
N ILE A 203 24.74 31.18 7.56
CA ILE A 203 25.56 30.30 6.70
C ILE A 203 25.44 30.72 5.23
N GLU A 204 26.44 30.38 4.41
CA GLU A 204 26.46 30.77 2.99
C GLU A 204 25.52 29.89 2.12
N HIS A 205 25.26 28.65 2.53
CA HIS A 205 24.57 27.65 1.68
C HIS A 205 23.42 26.94 2.42
N PRO A 206 22.24 27.60 2.59
CA PRO A 206 21.10 27.00 3.29
C PRO A 206 20.57 25.70 2.68
N ILE A 207 20.11 24.79 3.56
CA ILE A 207 19.63 23.44 3.23
C ILE A 207 18.12 23.36 3.47
N SER A 208 17.36 23.06 2.40
CA SER A 208 15.90 22.96 2.44
C SER A 208 15.44 21.51 2.55
N ILE A 209 14.64 21.21 3.57
CA ILE A 209 14.13 19.85 3.84
C ILE A 209 12.60 19.91 3.85
N HIS A 210 11.96 19.37 2.83
CA HIS A 210 10.52 19.38 2.63
C HIS A 210 9.92 18.05 3.11
N LEU A 211 9.50 18.00 4.38
CA LEU A 211 8.71 16.87 4.86
C LEU A 211 7.33 16.94 4.24
N GLN A 212 6.87 15.83 3.67
CA GLN A 212 5.50 15.73 3.17
C GLN A 212 4.91 14.36 3.52
N TRP A 213 3.78 14.04 2.91
CA TRP A 213 3.20 12.71 2.98
C TRP A 213 3.61 11.97 1.72
N LYS A 214 4.07 10.72 1.87
CA LYS A 214 4.42 9.89 0.72
C LYS A 214 3.15 9.34 0.11
N ASP A 215 2.66 10.00 -0.94
CA ASP A 215 1.45 9.63 -1.68
C ASP A 215 1.66 8.40 -2.61
N SER A 216 2.71 7.59 -2.38
CA SER A 216 2.82 6.14 -2.68
C SER A 216 4.26 5.62 -2.46
N GLU A 217 4.40 4.39 -1.95
CA GLU A 217 5.69 3.68 -1.91
C GLU A 217 6.04 3.14 -3.30
N LYS A 218 7.18 3.57 -3.86
CA LYS A 218 7.63 3.21 -5.21
C LYS A 218 9.12 2.89 -5.18
N ALA A 219 9.46 1.61 -5.13
CA ALA A 219 10.77 1.10 -4.69
C ALA A 219 11.77 0.95 -5.85
N ILE A 220 12.74 1.88 -5.96
CA ILE A 220 13.57 2.06 -7.18
C ILE A 220 14.55 0.90 -7.43
N ASN A 221 14.19 0.05 -8.38
CA ASN A 221 15.13 -0.84 -9.06
C ASN A 221 15.93 -0.03 -10.09
N LYS A 222 17.23 0.18 -9.83
CA LYS A 222 18.17 0.83 -10.76
C LYS A 222 19.38 -0.06 -11.01
N TYR A 223 19.76 -0.20 -12.28
CA TYR A 223 20.87 -1.07 -12.68
C TYR A 223 22.23 -0.47 -12.30
N LEU A 224 23.14 -1.31 -11.80
CA LEU A 224 24.51 -0.93 -11.44
C LEU A 224 25.44 -1.04 -12.65
N TYR A 225 25.99 0.08 -13.11
CA TYR A 225 26.91 0.12 -14.27
C TYR A 225 28.40 0.01 -13.91
N ASN A 226 28.76 0.09 -12.62
CA ASN A 226 30.08 -0.16 -12.04
C ASN A 226 31.31 0.32 -12.85
N ASN A 227 31.31 1.57 -13.31
CA ASN A 227 32.46 2.14 -14.02
C ASN A 227 32.59 3.67 -13.76
N PRO A 228 33.70 4.14 -13.14
CA PRO A 228 34.76 3.35 -12.52
C PRO A 228 34.30 2.69 -11.20
N PRO A 229 34.87 1.54 -10.81
CA PRO A 229 34.64 0.96 -9.48
C PRO A 229 35.34 1.79 -8.38
N ALA A 230 34.68 1.97 -7.24
CA ALA A 230 35.20 2.73 -6.09
C ALA A 230 35.51 1.81 -4.88
N PRO A 231 36.56 2.10 -4.07
CA PRO A 231 36.92 1.28 -2.92
C PRO A 231 36.32 1.75 -1.58
N ASN A 232 36.20 0.82 -0.65
CA ASN A 232 36.18 0.98 0.83
C ASN A 232 34.99 1.64 1.57
N HIS A 233 33.94 2.17 0.93
CA HIS A 233 32.75 2.63 1.66
C HIS A 233 31.45 2.07 1.06
N THR A 234 30.57 1.58 1.93
CA THR A 234 29.41 0.75 1.56
C THR A 234 28.10 1.44 1.92
N ALA A 235 27.11 1.37 1.04
CA ALA A 235 25.73 1.73 1.35
C ALA A 235 25.16 0.81 2.45
N GLY A 236 24.32 1.34 3.34
CA GLY A 236 23.74 0.57 4.44
C GLY A 236 23.64 1.32 5.78
N ALA A 237 23.03 0.64 6.75
CA ALA A 237 22.99 1.09 8.13
C ALA A 237 24.41 1.21 8.71
N THR A 238 24.84 2.44 8.99
CA THR A 238 26.19 2.81 9.43
C THR A 238 26.15 3.34 10.86
N PRO A 239 26.71 2.64 11.86
CA PRO A 239 26.80 3.17 13.21
C PRO A 239 27.77 4.35 13.30
N MET A 240 27.44 5.34 14.14
CA MET A 240 28.23 6.56 14.34
C MET A 240 28.43 7.37 13.05
N LEU A 241 27.39 7.50 12.23
CA LEU A 241 27.42 8.25 10.97
C LEU A 241 27.65 9.76 11.24
N TYR A 242 27.27 10.25 12.43
CA TYR A 242 27.63 11.54 13.03
C TYR A 242 29.13 11.87 13.09
N ASN A 243 30.05 10.95 12.76
CA ASN A 243 31.48 11.24 12.59
C ASN A 243 31.84 11.73 11.17
N TYR A 244 30.95 11.57 10.19
CA TYR A 244 31.17 11.88 8.77
C TYR A 244 30.43 13.16 8.35
N GLU A 245 30.26 13.39 7.05
CA GLU A 245 29.29 14.34 6.49
C GLU A 245 27.89 13.72 6.63
N VAL A 246 26.97 14.41 7.32
CA VAL A 246 25.66 13.86 7.72
C VAL A 246 24.58 14.93 7.85
N LEU A 247 23.37 14.56 7.43
CA LEU A 247 22.11 15.24 7.71
C LEU A 247 21.39 14.49 8.83
N GLU A 248 21.16 15.14 9.96
CA GLU A 248 20.48 14.58 11.13
C GLU A 248 19.06 15.16 11.28
N ILE A 249 18.05 14.33 11.52
CA ILE A 249 16.65 14.75 11.65
C ILE A 249 16.00 14.06 12.85
N PHE A 250 15.42 14.89 13.74
CA PHE A 250 14.87 14.50 15.03
C PHE A 250 13.37 14.77 15.07
N ILE A 251 12.54 13.74 15.28
CA ILE A 251 11.08 13.86 15.36
C ILE A 251 10.59 13.33 16.71
N ALA A 252 10.03 14.19 17.56
CA ALA A 252 9.77 13.91 18.97
C ALA A 252 8.31 14.18 19.39
N ASN A 253 7.83 13.43 20.38
CA ASN A 253 6.55 13.70 21.07
C ASN A 253 6.74 14.58 22.32
N ASP A 254 5.71 14.71 23.15
CA ASP A 254 5.69 15.51 24.39
C ASP A 254 6.36 14.83 25.61
N LYS A 255 6.82 13.58 25.49
CA LYS A 255 7.41 12.76 26.57
C LYS A 255 8.92 12.56 26.42
N ASP A 256 9.56 13.35 25.56
CA ASP A 256 10.96 13.17 25.16
C ASP A 256 11.26 11.78 24.55
N GLN A 257 10.24 11.13 23.97
CA GLN A 257 10.40 9.97 23.09
C GLN A 257 10.55 10.45 21.66
N TYR A 258 11.57 9.98 20.94
CA TYR A 258 11.91 10.49 19.62
C TYR A 258 12.50 9.46 18.65
N LEU A 259 12.30 9.76 17.37
CA LEU A 259 13.01 9.17 16.26
C LEU A 259 14.20 10.06 15.90
N GLU A 260 15.38 9.45 15.80
CA GLU A 260 16.62 10.06 15.33
C GLU A 260 17.03 9.37 14.04
N MET A 261 17.30 10.15 12.99
CA MET A 261 17.69 9.67 11.66
C MET A 261 18.93 10.43 11.19
N GLU A 262 20.00 9.70 10.94
CA GLU A 262 21.24 10.19 10.33
C GLU A 262 21.23 9.73 8.87
N LEU A 263 21.56 10.61 7.92
CA LEU A 263 21.64 10.29 6.48
C LEU A 263 22.98 10.79 5.94
N GLY A 264 23.69 9.97 5.16
CA GLY A 264 25.03 10.29 4.64
C GLY A 264 25.12 10.18 3.11
N PRO A 265 26.05 10.91 2.45
CA PRO A 265 26.04 11.15 1.00
C PRO A 265 26.30 9.93 0.10
N ASN A 266 26.55 8.74 0.65
CA ASN A 266 26.84 7.50 -0.08
C ASN A 266 25.80 6.38 0.19
N GLN A 267 24.51 6.74 0.23
CA GLN A 267 23.39 5.85 0.63
C GLN A 267 23.63 5.18 2.00
N GLN A 268 24.16 5.95 2.95
CA GLN A 268 24.39 5.53 4.34
C GLN A 268 23.28 6.09 5.21
N TRP A 269 22.88 5.37 6.25
CA TRP A 269 21.93 5.88 7.25
C TRP A 269 22.19 5.34 8.66
N LEU A 270 21.70 6.03 9.67
CA LEU A 270 21.40 5.45 10.98
C LEU A 270 19.97 5.83 11.38
N CYS A 271 19.30 4.97 12.12
CA CYS A 271 17.91 5.21 12.53
C CYS A 271 17.65 4.55 13.89
N LEU A 272 17.18 5.35 14.86
CA LEU A 272 17.14 5.00 16.28
C LEU A 272 15.81 5.43 16.93
N PHE A 273 15.26 4.58 17.79
CA PHE A 273 14.23 4.96 18.76
C PHE A 273 14.88 5.30 20.09
N LEU A 274 14.52 6.45 20.67
CA LEU A 274 15.03 6.92 21.94
C LEU A 274 13.88 7.31 22.88
N ASP A 275 14.07 7.03 24.18
CA ASP A 275 13.14 7.36 25.26
C ASP A 275 13.92 8.16 26.33
N GLY A 276 13.99 9.48 26.14
CA GLY A 276 14.93 10.37 26.82
C GLY A 276 16.26 10.54 26.08
N GLU A 277 17.01 11.59 26.43
CA GLU A 277 18.28 11.96 25.75
C GLU A 277 19.26 10.80 25.68
N ARG A 278 19.68 10.43 24.45
CA ARG A 278 20.70 9.41 24.15
C ARG A 278 20.39 8.00 24.68
N ASN A 279 19.17 7.76 25.15
CA ASN A 279 18.72 6.47 25.66
C ASN A 279 18.01 5.68 24.56
N SER A 280 18.78 5.12 23.62
CA SER A 280 18.25 4.32 22.52
C SER A 280 17.87 2.89 22.97
N PHE A 281 16.76 2.38 22.45
CA PHE A 281 16.19 1.09 22.86
C PHE A 281 15.98 0.09 21.70
N ASN A 282 16.64 0.30 20.56
CA ASN A 282 16.66 -0.63 19.43
C ASN A 282 17.22 -2.01 19.87
N THR A 283 16.36 -3.03 19.96
CA THR A 283 16.79 -4.40 20.25
C THR A 283 16.95 -5.23 18.98
N GLY A 284 18.20 -5.38 18.51
CA GLY A 284 18.54 -6.24 17.36
C GLY A 284 19.33 -5.49 16.28
N GLU A 285 18.95 -5.70 15.02
CA GLU A 285 19.53 -5.01 13.87
C GLU A 285 19.08 -3.54 13.81
N TYR A 286 19.84 -2.70 13.10
CA TYR A 286 19.49 -1.28 12.91
C TYR A 286 18.19 -1.14 12.11
N LEU A 287 17.44 -0.09 12.40
CA LEU A 287 16.20 0.22 11.69
C LEU A 287 16.49 0.51 10.22
N GLN A 288 15.64 -0.02 9.36
CA GLN A 288 15.83 0.02 7.91
C GLN A 288 15.11 1.24 7.34
N LEU A 289 15.84 2.07 6.59
CA LEU A 289 15.30 3.18 5.82
C LEU A 289 15.53 2.88 4.33
N SER A 290 14.55 3.16 3.48
CA SER A 290 14.81 3.27 2.04
C SER A 290 15.46 4.64 1.81
N VAL A 291 16.75 4.65 1.49
CA VAL A 291 17.54 5.87 1.28
C VAL A 291 18.15 5.85 -0.10
N TRP A 292 17.78 6.83 -0.91
CA TRP A 292 18.41 7.10 -2.19
C TRP A 292 19.15 8.44 -2.13
N ASN A 293 20.35 8.53 -2.72
CA ASN A 293 20.99 9.80 -2.96
C ASN A 293 21.94 9.82 -4.17
N ARG A 294 22.35 11.04 -4.55
CA ARG A 294 23.26 11.35 -5.64
C ARG A 294 24.13 12.55 -5.26
N VAL A 295 25.42 12.46 -5.60
CA VAL A 295 26.35 13.61 -5.63
C VAL A 295 26.49 14.14 -7.05
N ASP A 296 26.55 15.46 -7.22
CA ASP A 296 26.56 16.16 -8.52
C ASP A 296 27.49 17.39 -8.50
N GLY A 297 28.79 17.13 -8.58
CA GLY A 297 29.81 18.12 -8.20
C GLY A 297 29.66 18.44 -6.71
N ASN A 298 29.71 19.74 -6.36
CA ASN A 298 29.52 20.22 -4.98
C ASN A 298 28.03 20.29 -4.59
N LYS A 299 27.28 19.21 -4.82
CA LYS A 299 25.86 19.08 -4.45
C LYS A 299 25.56 17.65 -4.04
N TRP A 300 24.92 17.50 -2.89
CA TRP A 300 24.26 16.27 -2.47
C TRP A 300 22.74 16.46 -2.59
N ILE A 301 22.04 15.44 -3.07
CA ILE A 301 20.58 15.36 -3.16
C ILE A 301 20.17 13.97 -2.67
N GLY A 302 19.13 13.85 -1.86
CA GLY A 302 18.61 12.58 -1.39
C GLY A 302 17.12 12.56 -1.10
N GLU A 303 16.66 11.35 -0.79
CA GLU A 303 15.30 10.99 -0.41
C GLU A 303 15.41 9.89 0.66
N ALA A 304 14.62 10.00 1.72
CA ALA A 304 14.55 8.99 2.77
C ALA A 304 13.09 8.70 3.15
N ASP A 305 12.69 7.44 3.02
CA ASP A 305 11.37 7.01 3.46
C ASP A 305 11.39 6.68 4.93
N ILE A 306 10.68 7.46 5.74
CA ILE A 306 10.48 7.17 7.15
C ILE A 306 9.32 6.15 7.27
N PRO A 307 9.56 4.93 7.74
CA PRO A 307 8.47 4.06 8.16
C PRO A 307 7.78 4.70 9.36
N LEU A 308 6.61 5.28 9.12
CA LEU A 308 5.56 5.58 10.09
C LEU A 308 5.74 4.97 11.48
N ALA A 309 5.81 3.64 11.59
CA ALA A 309 5.86 2.93 12.86
C ALA A 309 7.08 3.31 13.73
N TYR A 310 8.01 4.08 13.17
CA TYR A 310 9.19 4.65 13.79
C TYR A 310 8.93 6.01 14.43
N LEU A 311 7.87 6.72 14.02
CA LEU A 311 7.47 8.00 14.61
C LEU A 311 6.84 7.79 15.99
N PRO A 312 7.21 8.57 17.01
CA PRO A 312 6.60 8.47 18.32
C PRO A 312 5.13 8.91 18.29
N ALA A 313 4.28 8.27 19.10
CA ALA A 313 2.89 8.67 19.23
C ALA A 313 2.79 10.12 19.75
N ASN A 314 1.92 10.93 19.14
CA ASN A 314 1.74 12.37 19.41
C ASN A 314 2.99 13.24 19.13
N VAL A 315 3.63 13.06 17.96
CA VAL A 315 4.65 14.00 17.43
C VAL A 315 4.22 15.46 17.65
N SER A 316 5.09 16.23 18.31
CA SER A 316 4.84 17.62 18.72
C SER A 316 6.03 18.55 18.50
N ARG A 317 7.23 18.01 18.24
CA ARG A 317 8.49 18.75 18.05
C ARG A 317 9.31 18.13 16.92
N ILE A 318 10.06 18.96 16.21
CA ILE A 318 10.99 18.54 15.15
C ILE A 318 12.23 19.44 15.14
N ASN A 319 13.41 18.87 14.89
CA ASN A 319 14.60 19.63 14.52
C ASN A 319 15.41 18.91 13.43
N ALA A 320 16.30 19.65 12.77
CA ALA A 320 17.26 19.11 11.82
C ALA A 320 18.62 19.82 11.95
N TYR A 321 19.70 19.09 11.70
CA TYR A 321 21.07 19.54 11.74
C TYR A 321 21.86 19.01 10.54
N GLU A 322 22.90 19.74 10.13
CA GLU A 322 23.90 19.27 9.18
C GLU A 322 25.25 19.26 9.91
N ILE A 323 26.08 18.24 9.70
CA ILE A 323 27.42 18.16 10.29
C ILE A 323 28.42 17.76 9.21
N HIS A 324 29.48 18.55 9.02
CA HIS A 324 30.50 18.31 8.00
C HIS A 324 31.90 18.81 8.42
N ASN A 325 32.92 18.55 7.60
CA ASN A 325 34.35 18.73 7.89
C ASN A 325 34.85 17.86 9.07
N GLU A 326 36.12 17.98 9.44
CA GLU A 326 36.76 17.19 10.50
C GLU A 326 37.64 18.03 11.44
N GLY A 327 37.98 17.47 12.61
CA GLY A 327 38.86 18.11 13.60
C GLY A 327 38.33 19.46 14.10
N ASP A 328 39.24 20.43 14.25
CA ASP A 328 38.92 21.80 14.67
C ASP A 328 38.14 22.61 13.62
N GLU A 329 38.05 22.12 12.38
CA GLU A 329 37.27 22.74 11.29
C GLU A 329 35.85 22.16 11.14
N ARG A 330 35.44 21.24 12.05
CA ARG A 330 34.12 20.59 12.01
C ARG A 330 32.98 21.58 12.26
N ILE A 331 32.06 21.66 11.30
CA ILE A 331 30.91 22.57 11.32
C ILE A 331 29.65 21.80 11.70
N TYR A 332 28.77 22.49 12.45
CA TYR A 332 27.45 22.01 12.83
C TYR A 332 26.44 23.12 12.50
N GLU A 333 25.42 22.80 11.72
CA GLU A 333 24.34 23.70 11.32
C GLU A 333 23.00 23.20 11.86
N ALA A 334 22.01 24.08 11.99
CA ALA A 334 20.72 23.77 12.63
C ALA A 334 19.55 24.57 12.03
N MET A 335 18.36 23.95 11.96
CA MET A 335 17.10 24.66 11.70
C MET A 335 16.70 25.50 12.93
N ASN A 336 16.56 24.85 14.08
CA ASN A 336 16.41 25.53 15.37
C ASN A 336 17.77 25.46 16.07
N PRO A 337 18.64 26.47 15.94
CA PRO A 337 19.91 26.52 16.65
C PRO A 337 19.70 26.59 18.16
N THR A 338 20.67 26.08 18.91
CA THR A 338 20.67 26.22 20.37
C THR A 338 20.94 27.69 20.71
N PRO A 339 20.07 28.39 21.44
CA PRO A 339 20.28 29.79 21.76
C PRO A 339 21.56 29.97 22.56
N LEU A 340 22.22 31.12 22.34
CA LEU A 340 23.51 31.49 22.93
C LEU A 340 23.35 31.83 24.42
N GLY A 341 23.00 30.81 25.22
CA GLY A 341 22.68 30.90 26.65
C GLY A 341 21.35 30.27 27.06
N ARG A 342 21.31 28.93 27.17
CA ARG A 342 20.32 28.09 27.90
C ARG A 342 18.90 27.92 27.33
N TYR A 343 18.33 26.78 27.73
CA TYR A 343 16.89 26.50 27.81
C TYR A 343 16.11 27.63 28.51
N GLN A 344 15.18 28.28 27.81
CA GLN A 344 13.81 28.57 28.29
C GLN A 344 13.00 29.32 27.23
N LEU A 345 11.98 28.68 26.65
CA LEU A 345 10.65 29.28 26.37
C LEU A 345 9.70 28.20 25.81
N THR A 346 8.57 27.98 26.47
CA THR A 346 7.50 27.10 26.00
C THR A 346 6.66 27.81 24.95
N LEU A 347 6.57 27.28 23.72
CA LEU A 347 5.56 27.67 22.75
C LEU A 347 4.39 26.68 22.75
N SER A 348 3.28 27.08 23.37
CA SER A 348 1.99 26.41 23.22
C SER A 348 1.33 26.88 21.92
N LEU A 349 1.35 26.06 20.86
CA LEU A 349 0.73 26.40 19.59
C LEU A 349 -0.72 25.88 19.53
N ALA A 350 -1.67 26.76 19.82
CA ALA A 350 -3.11 26.51 19.65
C ALA A 350 -3.69 27.54 18.69
N ILE A 351 -3.85 27.16 17.42
CA ILE A 351 -4.62 27.92 16.43
C ILE A 351 -5.61 26.97 15.77
N ALA A 352 -6.89 27.24 15.98
CA ALA A 352 -8.00 26.61 15.28
C ALA A 352 -9.05 27.70 15.03
N LEU A 353 -9.69 27.67 13.85
CA LEU A 353 -10.92 28.42 13.62
C LEU A 353 -11.73 27.75 12.50
N GLU A 354 -12.87 27.19 12.89
CA GLU A 354 -13.87 26.64 11.98
C GLU A 354 -14.74 27.77 11.41
N CYS A 355 -15.28 27.56 10.21
CA CYS A 355 -16.48 28.25 9.73
C CYS A 355 -17.16 27.36 8.66
N ALA A 356 -18.41 26.92 8.80
CA ALA A 356 -19.34 27.11 9.91
C ALA A 356 -20.25 25.89 10.07
N ALA A 357 -20.81 25.70 11.28
CA ALA A 357 -21.75 24.63 11.54
C ALA A 357 -23.13 24.89 10.90
N LEU A 358 -23.73 23.83 10.34
CA LEU A 358 -25.18 23.68 10.31
C LEU A 358 -25.57 22.45 11.14
N SER A 359 -26.66 22.58 11.87
CA SER A 359 -27.10 21.60 12.86
C SER A 359 -27.86 20.42 12.24
N THR A 360 -27.80 19.28 12.93
CA THR A 360 -28.44 17.99 12.57
C THR A 360 -27.73 17.22 11.43
N PRO A 361 -27.65 15.88 11.49
CA PRO A 361 -26.50 15.32 12.20
C PRO A 361 -25.80 14.13 11.53
N ARG A 362 -24.50 14.01 11.76
CA ARG A 362 -23.82 12.72 12.00
C ARG A 362 -22.52 12.91 12.77
N HIS A 363 -22.30 12.07 13.78
CA HIS A 363 -21.03 11.98 14.47
C HIS A 363 -20.01 11.25 13.58
N ILE A 364 -18.77 11.71 13.57
CA ILE A 364 -17.60 10.86 13.32
C ILE A 364 -16.67 11.04 14.52
N VAL A 365 -16.35 9.94 15.18
CA VAL A 365 -15.49 9.88 16.36
C VAL A 365 -14.30 8.97 16.04
N GLY A 366 -13.09 9.54 16.08
CA GLY A 366 -11.84 8.78 15.93
C GLY A 366 -11.60 8.21 14.52
N LEU A 367 -10.51 7.46 14.30
CA LEU A 367 -9.65 6.82 15.29
C LEU A 367 -8.17 6.77 14.85
N ASN A 368 -7.31 6.33 15.77
CA ASN A 368 -5.92 6.02 15.52
C ASN A 368 -5.78 4.92 14.44
N ARG A 369 -5.29 5.28 13.25
CA ARG A 369 -4.40 4.44 12.44
C ARG A 369 -3.19 5.29 12.01
N PRO A 370 -2.05 4.67 11.68
CA PRO A 370 -0.77 5.35 11.84
C PRO A 370 -0.39 6.20 10.57
N ARG A 371 0.57 7.15 10.66
CA ARG A 371 0.93 8.23 9.70
C ARG A 371 2.36 8.17 9.11
N LYS A 372 2.60 7.99 7.80
CA LYS A 372 3.97 8.08 7.19
C LYS A 372 4.36 9.53 6.88
N ILE A 373 5.63 9.87 7.12
CA ILE A 373 6.23 11.14 6.70
C ILE A 373 7.33 10.84 5.68
N GLU A 374 7.28 11.52 4.54
CA GLU A 374 8.32 11.52 3.51
C GLU A 374 9.34 12.62 3.80
N LEU A 375 10.62 12.37 3.50
CA LEU A 375 11.66 13.39 3.48
C LEU A 375 12.15 13.64 2.05
N LEU A 376 11.60 14.68 1.40
CA LEU A 376 12.16 15.23 0.18
C LEU A 376 13.08 16.41 0.52
N PHE A 377 14.37 16.34 0.21
CA PHE A 377 15.27 17.51 0.30
C PHE A 377 15.82 17.79 -1.09
N LYS A 378 15.38 18.91 -1.70
CA LYS A 378 15.44 19.09 -3.16
C LYS A 378 15.96 20.45 -3.59
N LYS A 379 16.84 20.37 -4.59
CA LYS A 379 17.37 21.48 -5.40
C LYS A 379 17.06 21.17 -6.88
N ASP A 380 15.78 20.92 -7.17
CA ASP A 380 15.03 20.88 -8.45
C ASP A 380 15.70 20.31 -9.73
N VAL A 381 15.18 19.30 -10.48
CA VAL A 381 14.08 18.28 -10.38
C VAL A 381 14.47 17.05 -11.29
N THR A 382 13.73 16.11 -11.91
CA THR A 382 12.31 15.67 -12.19
C THR A 382 12.22 14.11 -12.26
N SER A 383 11.00 13.54 -12.39
CA SER A 383 10.54 12.32 -13.13
C SER A 383 11.43 11.04 -13.29
N SER A 384 10.93 9.79 -13.08
CA SER A 384 9.58 9.31 -12.64
C SER A 384 9.43 7.79 -12.33
N PHE A 385 8.84 7.45 -11.16
CA PHE A 385 7.77 6.46 -10.82
C PHE A 385 7.79 4.93 -11.16
N GLN A 386 7.20 4.07 -10.28
CA GLN A 386 6.93 2.61 -10.42
C GLN A 386 5.74 2.08 -9.54
N GLY A 387 4.85 1.18 -9.98
CA GLY A 387 4.10 0.19 -9.13
C GLY A 387 2.96 0.59 -8.13
N PRO A 388 2.01 -0.33 -7.79
CA PRO A 388 0.99 -0.23 -6.70
C PRO A 388 1.10 -1.30 -5.57
N ASP A 389 0.18 -1.27 -4.57
CA ASP A 389 -0.03 -2.34 -3.55
C ASP A 389 -1.53 -2.65 -3.33
N PHE A 390 -2.01 -3.76 -3.90
CA PHE A 390 -3.44 -4.06 -4.01
C PHE A 390 -4.15 -4.56 -2.73
N HIS A 391 -3.46 -5.20 -1.77
CA HIS A 391 -4.12 -5.72 -0.56
C HIS A 391 -4.48 -4.62 0.48
N ARG A 392 -4.40 -3.33 0.12
CA ARG A 392 -4.80 -2.19 0.97
C ARG A 392 -6.34 -2.14 1.14
N LEU A 393 -6.88 -2.98 2.03
CA LEU A 393 -8.33 -3.19 2.35
C LEU A 393 -9.12 -1.91 2.75
N GLN A 394 -8.47 -0.75 2.78
CA GLN A 394 -9.08 0.57 2.98
C GLN A 394 -9.70 1.15 1.70
N TYR A 395 -9.26 0.71 0.52
CA TYR A 395 -9.82 1.14 -0.78
C TYR A 395 -10.92 0.20 -1.30
N PHE A 396 -11.13 -0.95 -0.66
CA PHE A 396 -12.19 -1.87 -1.03
C PHE A 396 -13.54 -1.25 -0.66
N ALA A 397 -14.35 -0.94 -1.67
CA ALA A 397 -15.65 -0.32 -1.46
C ALA A 397 -16.57 -1.26 -0.67
N ASN A 398 -17.44 -0.67 0.16
CA ASN A 398 -18.54 -1.42 0.75
C ASN A 398 -19.52 -1.81 -0.37
N PHE A 399 -19.91 -3.08 -0.41
CA PHE A 399 -20.90 -3.59 -1.36
C PHE A 399 -21.99 -4.36 -0.59
N ASP A 400 -23.14 -4.58 -1.21
CA ASP A 400 -24.19 -5.41 -0.63
C ASP A 400 -23.96 -6.89 -1.03
N PRO A 401 -23.57 -7.78 -0.10
CA PRO A 401 -23.39 -9.20 -0.41
C PRO A 401 -24.72 -9.87 -0.79
N LEU A 402 -25.89 -9.30 -0.44
CA LEU A 402 -27.19 -9.85 -0.79
C LEU A 402 -27.47 -9.79 -2.31
N LEU A 403 -26.66 -9.07 -3.08
CA LEU A 403 -26.70 -9.09 -4.55
C LEU A 403 -26.26 -10.45 -5.14
N ILE A 404 -25.42 -11.21 -4.43
CA ILE A 404 -24.77 -12.45 -4.91
C ILE A 404 -24.71 -13.60 -3.89
N ILE A 405 -25.15 -13.40 -2.65
CA ILE A 405 -25.25 -14.41 -1.58
C ILE A 405 -26.66 -14.35 -0.99
N PRO A 406 -27.39 -15.48 -0.86
CA PRO A 406 -28.70 -15.48 -0.19
C PRO A 406 -28.61 -15.02 1.27
N GLU A 407 -29.58 -14.22 1.73
CA GLU A 407 -29.64 -13.70 3.12
C GLU A 407 -29.59 -14.83 4.17
N ASP A 408 -30.20 -15.98 3.89
CA ASP A 408 -30.18 -17.13 4.79
C ASP A 408 -28.84 -17.90 4.81
N TYR A 409 -27.87 -17.56 3.96
CA TYR A 409 -26.71 -18.43 3.69
C TYR A 409 -25.87 -18.72 4.95
N TYR A 410 -25.35 -17.67 5.58
CA TYR A 410 -24.46 -17.78 6.74
C TYR A 410 -25.16 -18.40 7.96
N SER A 411 -26.46 -18.13 8.15
CA SER A 411 -27.23 -18.62 9.30
C SER A 411 -27.73 -20.07 9.14
N LYS A 412 -28.05 -20.49 7.91
CA LYS A 412 -28.76 -21.75 7.62
C LYS A 412 -27.84 -22.89 7.18
N TYR A 413 -26.82 -22.61 6.37
CA TYR A 413 -25.97 -23.68 5.80
C TYR A 413 -24.65 -23.87 6.53
N LYS A 414 -24.27 -22.97 7.44
CA LYS A 414 -23.00 -22.99 8.18
C LYS A 414 -21.79 -23.15 7.22
N PRO A 415 -21.34 -22.07 6.54
CA PRO A 415 -20.27 -22.15 5.52
C PRO A 415 -19.03 -22.96 5.95
N TYR A 416 -18.69 -22.90 7.24
CA TYR A 416 -17.65 -23.66 7.94
C TYR A 416 -17.88 -25.19 8.05
N LEU A 417 -18.90 -25.73 7.37
CA LEU A 417 -19.22 -27.17 7.32
C LEU A 417 -19.67 -27.56 5.90
N ASP A 418 -19.00 -27.05 4.86
CA ASP A 418 -19.33 -27.44 3.50
C ASP A 418 -18.94 -28.89 3.20
N GLY A 419 -19.84 -29.66 2.59
CA GLY A 419 -19.64 -31.08 2.35
C GLY A 419 -18.59 -31.42 1.28
N ARG A 420 -18.12 -30.45 0.47
CA ARG A 420 -17.04 -30.63 -0.53
C ARG A 420 -15.70 -30.15 0.01
N TYR A 421 -15.69 -29.04 0.76
CA TYR A 421 -14.46 -28.32 1.13
C TYR A 421 -14.12 -28.36 2.64
N GLY A 422 -15.04 -28.81 3.49
CA GLY A 422 -14.84 -28.86 4.94
C GLY A 422 -14.95 -27.49 5.61
N ASP A 423 -14.04 -27.24 6.55
CA ASP A 423 -13.93 -25.98 7.30
C ASP A 423 -12.62 -25.28 6.92
N LEU A 424 -12.64 -24.49 5.85
CA LEU A 424 -11.44 -23.82 5.32
C LEU A 424 -10.93 -22.65 6.17
N TRP A 425 -11.72 -22.14 7.13
CA TRP A 425 -11.30 -21.07 8.03
C TRP A 425 -11.26 -21.54 9.50
N ALA A 426 -11.12 -22.84 9.72
CA ALA A 426 -11.01 -23.46 11.04
C ALA A 426 -9.88 -22.79 11.86
N GLY A 427 -10.23 -22.21 13.01
CA GLY A 427 -9.30 -21.47 13.87
C GLY A 427 -9.24 -19.95 13.62
N HIS A 428 -9.89 -19.46 12.56
CA HIS A 428 -9.94 -18.04 12.18
C HIS A 428 -11.34 -17.42 12.36
N TYR A 429 -12.15 -17.93 13.30
CA TYR A 429 -13.53 -17.49 13.60
C TYR A 429 -13.68 -16.67 14.88
#